data_AF-R9IFD1-F1
#
_entry.id   AF-R9IFD1-F1
#
_cell.length_a   1.000
_cell.length_b   1.000
_cell.length_c   1.000
_cell.angle_alpha   90.00
_cell.angle_beta   90.00
_cell.angle_gamma   90.00
#
_symmetry.space_group_name_H-M   'P 1'
#
loop_
_entity.id
_entity.type
_entity.pdbx_description
1 polymer ?
#
loop_
_entity_poly.entity_id
_entity_poly.type
_entity_poly.pdbx_seq_one_letter_code
_entity_poly.pdbx_strand_id
1 'polypeptide(L)'
;MGIAWKYLDKKSAAADAVKDYSSMKFIIEHTDDEIKAAYEKMGGISSPQFDGMPHAHNPHAAEDRMAEGVDEISVLRERYRQAMEYMAWFVPAWEELSEDDRYVLDAFYSEDNEYGSSAAEDVAEYFGIERASAYRRKNRALAKLTTLLFGKP
;
A
#
# COMPACT_ATOMS: atom_id res chain seq x y z
N MET A 1 0.16 -21.58 -13.16
CA MET A 1 -0.99 -20.68 -12.92
C MET A 1 -2.28 -21.51 -13.06
N GLY A 2 -3.13 -21.58 -12.03
CA GLY A 2 -4.34 -22.41 -12.03
C GLY A 2 -5.46 -21.85 -12.94
N ILE A 3 -6.41 -22.70 -13.36
CA ILE A 3 -7.51 -22.32 -14.29
C ILE A 3 -8.35 -21.15 -13.76
N ALA A 4 -8.52 -21.05 -12.43
CA ALA A 4 -9.25 -19.96 -11.79
C ALA A 4 -8.73 -18.56 -12.15
N TRP A 5 -7.42 -18.40 -12.36
CA TRP A 5 -6.78 -17.13 -12.73
C TRP A 5 -7.22 -16.59 -14.10
N LYS A 6 -7.74 -17.45 -14.98
CA LYS A 6 -8.28 -17.05 -16.27
C LYS A 6 -9.57 -16.23 -16.14
N TYR A 7 -10.31 -16.43 -15.06
CA TYR A 7 -11.64 -15.85 -14.84
C TYR A 7 -11.62 -14.69 -13.83
N LEU A 8 -10.45 -14.35 -13.28
CA LEU A 8 -10.30 -13.20 -12.39
C LEU A 8 -10.40 -11.89 -13.18
N ASP A 9 -11.05 -10.87 -12.61
CA ASP A 9 -11.04 -9.52 -13.16
C ASP A 9 -9.66 -8.87 -12.99
N LYS A 10 -8.79 -9.12 -13.97
CA LYS A 10 -7.43 -8.60 -14.00
C LYS A 10 -7.38 -7.07 -14.10
N LYS A 11 -8.41 -6.44 -14.69
CA LYS A 11 -8.44 -4.99 -14.87
C LYS A 11 -8.73 -4.31 -13.52
N SER A 12 -9.67 -4.85 -12.74
CA SER A 12 -9.89 -4.40 -11.37
C SER A 12 -8.63 -4.63 -10.53
N ALA A 13 -8.05 -5.83 -10.60
CA ALA A 13 -6.83 -6.16 -9.86
C ALA A 13 -5.65 -5.23 -10.19
N ALA A 14 -5.48 -4.84 -11.45
CA ALA A 14 -4.46 -3.86 -11.84
C ALA A 14 -4.75 -2.46 -11.25
N ALA A 15 -6.02 -2.05 -11.19
CA ALA A 15 -6.39 -0.77 -10.59
C ALA A 15 -6.15 -0.77 -9.08
N ASP A 16 -6.49 -1.87 -8.39
CA ASP A 16 -6.22 -2.02 -6.96
C ASP A 16 -4.72 -2.06 -6.68
N ALA A 17 -3.94 -2.74 -7.52
CA ALA A 17 -2.49 -2.70 -7.43
C ALA A 17 -1.94 -1.26 -7.53
N VAL A 18 -2.47 -0.39 -8.41
CA VAL A 18 -2.01 1.01 -8.47
C VAL A 18 -2.32 1.77 -7.17
N LYS A 19 -3.49 1.54 -6.56
CA LYS A 19 -3.86 2.19 -5.27
C LYS A 19 -2.92 1.75 -4.14
N ASP A 20 -2.58 0.47 -4.11
CA ASP A 20 -1.71 -0.07 -3.06
C ASP A 20 -0.26 0.43 -3.18
N TYR A 21 0.15 0.99 -4.32
CA TYR A 21 1.54 1.35 -4.59
C TYR A 21 2.12 2.35 -3.58
N SER A 22 1.39 3.42 -3.25
CA SER A 22 1.81 4.41 -2.25
C SER A 22 1.94 3.79 -0.86
N SER A 23 0.93 3.02 -0.45
CA SER A 23 0.89 2.29 0.83
C SER A 23 2.06 1.31 0.96
N MET A 24 2.39 0.55 -0.09
CA MET A 24 3.51 -0.41 -0.07
C MET A 24 4.86 0.29 0.05
N LYS A 25 5.02 1.42 -0.66
CA LYS A 25 6.21 2.27 -0.52
C LYS A 25 6.34 2.84 0.89
N PHE A 26 5.23 3.33 1.46
CA PHE A 26 5.20 3.85 2.83
C PHE A 26 5.62 2.79 3.86
N ILE A 27 5.11 1.55 3.72
CA ILE A 27 5.51 0.42 4.59
C ILE A 27 7.03 0.22 4.54
N ILE A 28 7.62 0.17 3.35
CA ILE A 28 9.08 -0.04 3.20
C ILE A 28 9.88 1.09 3.83
N GLU A 29 9.42 2.34 3.69
CA GLU A 29 10.12 3.51 4.22
C GLU A 29 10.07 3.62 5.75
N HIS A 30 8.98 3.17 6.38
CA HIS A 30 8.72 3.42 7.81
C HIS A 30 8.85 2.18 8.71
N THR A 31 8.92 0.96 8.15
CA THR A 31 8.97 -0.27 8.97
C THR A 31 10.13 -0.29 9.96
N ASP A 32 11.32 0.20 9.57
CA ASP A 32 12.49 0.18 10.45
C ASP A 32 12.28 1.04 11.71
N ASP A 33 11.64 2.20 11.55
CA ASP A 33 11.28 3.08 12.66
C ASP A 33 10.18 2.46 13.53
N GLU A 34 9.17 1.82 12.94
CA GLU A 34 8.12 1.10 13.66
C GLU A 34 8.69 -0.08 14.47
N ILE A 35 9.62 -0.86 13.90
CA ILE A 35 10.30 -1.95 14.59
C ILE A 35 11.13 -1.41 15.76
N LYS A 36 11.85 -0.30 15.56
CA LYS A 36 12.63 0.34 16.62
C LYS A 36 11.73 0.81 17.76
N ALA A 37 10.60 1.44 17.44
CA ALA A 37 9.62 1.87 18.44
C ALA A 37 9.03 0.67 19.22
N ALA A 38 8.77 -0.46 18.55
CA ALA A 38 8.32 -1.69 19.20
C ALA A 38 9.37 -2.24 20.18
N TYR A 39 10.66 -2.24 19.81
CA TYR A 39 11.75 -2.62 20.72
C TYR A 39 11.86 -1.69 21.94
N GLU A 40 11.72 -0.38 21.73
CA GLU A 40 11.72 0.60 22.83
C GLU A 40 10.54 0.38 23.78
N LYS A 41 9.34 0.12 23.25
CA LYS A 41 8.14 -0.24 24.02
C LYS A 41 8.36 -1.51 24.85
N MET A 42 8.99 -2.55 24.28
CA MET A 42 9.31 -3.78 25.00
C MET A 42 10.24 -3.55 26.20
N GLY A 43 11.29 -2.75 26.01
CA GLY A 43 12.27 -2.44 27.06
C GLY A 43 11.82 -1.39 28.07
N GLY A 44 10.75 -0.65 27.76
CA GLY A 44 10.23 0.43 28.59
C GLY A 44 9.63 -0.06 29.91
N ILE A 45 9.75 0.78 30.94
CA ILE A 45 9.08 0.57 32.23
C ILE A 45 7.70 1.22 32.14
N SER A 46 6.64 0.49 32.51
CA SER A 46 5.29 1.04 32.56
C SER A 46 5.21 2.15 33.61
N SER A 47 4.69 3.32 33.21
CA SER A 47 4.47 4.44 34.12
C SER A 47 3.31 4.12 35.08
N PRO A 48 3.44 4.42 36.38
CA PRO A 48 2.31 4.31 37.31
C PRO A 48 1.12 5.15 36.83
N GLN A 49 -0.06 4.55 36.75
CA GLN A 49 -1.31 5.26 36.47
C GLN A 49 -1.87 5.83 37.79
N PHE A 50 -2.09 7.14 37.82
CA PHE A 50 -2.66 7.85 38.98
C PHE A 50 -4.11 8.27 38.67
N ASP A 51 -5.02 7.30 38.57
CA ASP A 51 -6.46 7.52 38.36
C ASP A 51 -7.29 7.46 39.66
N GLY A 52 -6.63 7.22 40.80
CA GLY A 52 -7.26 7.12 42.11
C GLY A 52 -7.96 5.77 42.37
N MET A 53 -7.83 4.80 41.46
CA MET A 53 -8.43 3.47 41.61
C MET A 53 -7.37 2.42 42.03
N PRO A 54 -7.74 1.42 42.86
CA PRO A 54 -6.86 0.30 43.14
C PRO A 54 -6.65 -0.55 41.87
N HIS A 55 -5.39 -0.74 41.47
CA HIS A 55 -5.03 -1.63 40.37
C HIS A 55 -4.52 -2.97 40.90
N ALA A 56 -4.87 -4.06 40.22
CA ALA A 56 -4.34 -5.38 40.52
C ALA A 56 -2.86 -5.47 40.08
N HIS A 57 -1.99 -5.94 40.98
CA HIS A 57 -0.59 -6.17 40.64
C HIS A 57 -0.46 -7.39 39.73
N ASN A 58 -0.03 -7.19 38.48
CA ASN A 58 0.34 -8.27 37.58
C ASN A 58 1.87 -8.49 37.63
N PRO A 59 2.36 -9.59 38.26
CA PRO A 59 3.78 -9.89 38.31
C PRO A 59 4.37 -10.27 36.94
N HIS A 60 3.53 -10.66 35.97
CA HIS A 60 3.93 -11.03 34.61
C HIS A 60 3.84 -9.86 33.61
N ALA A 61 3.52 -8.65 34.06
CA ALA A 61 3.30 -7.50 33.17
C ALA A 61 4.50 -7.16 32.26
N ALA A 62 5.73 -7.52 32.66
CA ALA A 62 6.91 -7.37 31.82
C ALA A 62 7.00 -8.46 30.74
N GLU A 63 6.66 -9.70 31.10
CA GLU A 63 6.65 -10.85 30.17
C GLU A 63 5.54 -10.68 29.13
N ASP A 64 4.34 -10.25 29.55
CA ASP A 64 3.22 -9.96 28.66
C ASP A 64 3.59 -8.89 27.60
N ARG A 65 4.26 -7.82 28.03
CA ARG A 65 4.74 -6.75 27.12
C ARG A 65 5.81 -7.25 26.15
N MET A 66 6.72 -8.11 26.63
CA MET A 66 7.73 -8.72 25.77
C MET A 66 7.10 -9.63 24.72
N ALA A 67 6.11 -10.44 25.11
CA ALA A 67 5.36 -11.29 24.18
C ALA A 67 4.62 -10.45 23.13
N GLU A 68 3.86 -9.44 23.56
CA GLU A 68 3.13 -8.53 22.65
C GLU A 68 4.07 -7.83 21.67
N GLY A 69 5.23 -7.34 22.14
CA GLY A 69 6.19 -6.67 21.27
C GLY A 69 6.87 -7.61 20.26
N VAL A 70 7.12 -8.87 20.63
CA VAL A 70 7.62 -9.88 19.68
C VAL A 70 6.59 -10.19 18.60
N ASP A 71 5.31 -10.29 18.97
CA ASP A 71 4.22 -10.48 18.01
C ASP A 71 4.08 -9.27 17.08
N GLU A 72 4.13 -8.06 17.63
CA GLU A 72 4.10 -6.79 16.89
C GLU A 72 5.24 -6.72 15.85
N ILE A 73 6.49 -6.97 16.28
CA ILE A 73 7.65 -7.00 15.38
C ILE A 73 7.50 -8.07 14.29
N SER A 74 6.93 -9.22 14.62
CA SER A 74 6.71 -10.31 13.65
C SER A 74 5.71 -9.89 12.56
N VAL A 75 4.62 -9.20 12.94
CA VAL A 75 3.65 -8.63 12.00
C VAL A 75 4.29 -7.56 11.12
N LEU A 76 5.08 -6.65 11.70
CA LEU A 76 5.77 -5.59 10.96
C LEU A 76 6.73 -6.17 9.89
N ARG A 77 7.54 -7.17 10.27
CA ARG A 77 8.44 -7.85 9.34
C ARG A 77 7.72 -8.56 8.21
N GLU A 78 6.59 -9.20 8.53
CA GLU A 78 5.78 -9.88 7.53
C GLU A 78 5.14 -8.90 6.54
N ARG A 79 4.62 -7.76 7.02
CA ARG A 79 4.12 -6.67 6.16
C ARG A 79 5.21 -6.12 5.26
N TYR A 80 6.42 -5.90 5.79
CA TYR A 80 7.56 -5.47 4.99
C TYR A 80 7.95 -6.48 3.91
N ARG A 81 7.99 -7.78 4.25
CA ARG A 81 8.24 -8.84 3.28
C ARG A 81 7.23 -8.81 2.14
N GLN A 82 5.94 -8.69 2.46
CA GLN A 82 4.87 -8.61 1.47
C GLN A 82 5.00 -7.35 0.60
N ALA A 83 5.31 -6.19 1.19
CA ALA A 83 5.53 -4.95 0.45
C ALA A 83 6.73 -5.08 -0.52
N MET A 84 7.83 -5.69 -0.09
CA MET A 84 8.99 -5.95 -0.95
C MET A 84 8.66 -6.89 -2.12
N GLU A 85 7.90 -7.96 -1.86
CA GLU A 85 7.43 -8.88 -2.91
C GLU A 85 6.49 -8.20 -3.90
N TYR A 86 5.58 -7.38 -3.39
CA TYR A 86 4.71 -6.55 -4.21
C TYR A 86 5.53 -5.59 -5.10
N MET A 87 6.50 -4.87 -4.53
CA MET A 87 7.32 -3.91 -5.28
C MET A 87 8.15 -4.60 -6.36
N ALA A 88 8.74 -5.75 -6.06
CA ALA A 88 9.49 -6.54 -7.03
C ALA A 88 8.63 -7.02 -8.21
N TRP A 89 7.34 -7.25 -7.99
CA TRP A 89 6.38 -7.63 -9.04
C TRP A 89 5.81 -6.41 -9.79
N PHE A 90 5.46 -5.34 -9.10
CA PHE A 90 4.74 -4.20 -9.65
C PHE A 90 5.66 -3.18 -10.35
N VAL A 91 6.78 -2.81 -9.73
CA VAL A 91 7.67 -1.74 -10.21
C VAL A 91 8.17 -1.98 -11.64
N PRO A 92 8.63 -3.18 -12.03
CA PRO A 92 9.08 -3.41 -13.41
C PRO A 92 7.99 -3.12 -14.46
N ALA A 93 6.75 -3.52 -14.18
CA ALA A 93 5.61 -3.25 -15.05
C ALA A 93 5.21 -1.76 -15.06
N TRP A 94 5.32 -1.10 -13.91
CA TRP A 94 5.05 0.33 -13.77
C TRP A 94 6.07 1.19 -14.53
N GLU A 95 7.35 0.83 -14.47
CA GLU A 95 8.44 1.54 -15.14
C GLU A 95 8.40 1.38 -16.68
N GLU A 96 7.89 0.25 -17.18
CA GLU A 96 7.72 0.01 -18.62
C GLU A 96 6.61 0.88 -19.24
N LEU A 97 5.67 1.39 -18.44
CA LEU A 97 4.70 2.38 -18.92
C LEU A 97 5.39 3.68 -19.37
N SER A 98 4.72 4.44 -20.23
CA SER A 98 5.14 5.81 -20.49
C SER A 98 4.87 6.71 -19.28
N GLU A 99 5.61 7.80 -19.16
CA GLU A 99 5.37 8.80 -18.12
C GLU A 99 3.94 9.35 -18.16
N ASP A 100 3.41 9.60 -19.37
CA ASP A 100 2.01 9.95 -19.61
C ASP A 100 1.03 8.90 -19.05
N ASP A 101 1.27 7.61 -19.31
CA ASP A 101 0.39 6.54 -18.83
C ASP A 101 0.45 6.43 -17.30
N ARG A 102 1.65 6.57 -16.71
CA ARG A 102 1.81 6.61 -15.25
C ARG A 102 1.09 7.80 -14.64
N TYR A 103 1.28 9.00 -15.18
CA TYR A 103 0.59 10.21 -14.72
C TYR A 103 -0.93 10.05 -14.75
N VAL A 104 -1.47 9.49 -15.84
CA VAL A 104 -2.92 9.23 -15.93
C VAL A 104 -3.37 8.24 -14.87
N LEU A 105 -2.63 7.14 -14.64
CA LEU A 105 -3.04 6.15 -13.64
C LEU A 105 -2.93 6.69 -12.22
N ASP A 106 -1.86 7.40 -11.91
CA ASP A 106 -1.63 8.08 -10.64
C ASP A 106 -2.76 9.09 -10.35
N ALA A 107 -3.05 9.98 -11.30
CA ALA A 107 -4.14 10.96 -11.16
C ALA A 107 -5.51 10.30 -10.91
N PHE A 108 -5.78 9.12 -11.45
CA PHE A 108 -7.08 8.44 -11.30
C PHE A 108 -7.18 7.49 -10.10
N TYR A 109 -6.06 7.02 -9.56
CA TYR A 109 -6.04 5.92 -8.59
C TYR A 109 -5.20 6.17 -7.35
N SER A 110 -4.42 7.24 -7.27
CA SER A 110 -3.65 7.56 -6.06
C SER A 110 -4.55 7.97 -4.91
N GLU A 111 -4.14 7.61 -3.68
CA GLU A 111 -4.93 7.78 -2.45
C GLU A 111 -5.37 9.25 -2.22
N ASP A 112 -4.60 10.23 -2.72
CA ASP A 112 -4.93 11.65 -2.64
C ASP A 112 -6.17 12.07 -3.45
N ASN A 113 -6.71 11.20 -4.30
CA ASN A 113 -7.94 11.45 -5.08
C ASN A 113 -9.20 10.82 -4.47
N GLU A 114 -9.28 10.77 -3.13
CA GLU A 114 -10.40 10.18 -2.39
C GLU A 114 -11.78 10.78 -2.77
N TYR A 115 -11.81 12.02 -3.31
CA TYR A 115 -13.04 12.67 -3.79
C TYR A 115 -13.34 12.47 -5.27
N GLY A 116 -12.44 11.83 -6.05
CA GLY A 116 -12.66 11.29 -7.40
C GLY A 116 -13.17 12.24 -8.50
N SER A 117 -13.41 13.51 -8.17
CA SER A 117 -14.17 14.43 -9.01
C SER A 117 -13.29 15.15 -10.02
N SER A 118 -12.02 15.43 -9.69
CA SER A 118 -11.11 16.18 -10.56
C SER A 118 -10.18 15.33 -11.41
N ALA A 119 -10.02 14.02 -11.17
CA ALA A 119 -9.02 13.19 -11.88
C ALA A 119 -9.05 13.37 -13.41
N ALA A 120 -10.26 13.34 -13.97
CA ALA A 120 -10.47 13.49 -15.40
C ALA A 120 -10.31 14.93 -15.89
N GLU A 121 -10.48 15.91 -15.00
CA GLU A 121 -10.24 17.34 -15.23
C GLU A 121 -8.74 17.63 -15.20
N ASP A 122 -8.01 17.13 -14.21
CA ASP A 122 -6.56 17.25 -14.05
C ASP A 122 -5.82 16.62 -15.25
N VAL A 123 -6.27 15.45 -15.69
CA VAL A 123 -5.75 14.80 -16.90
C VAL A 123 -6.16 15.56 -18.17
N ALA A 124 -7.38 16.09 -18.22
CA ALA A 124 -7.83 16.89 -19.36
C ALA A 124 -7.01 18.17 -19.53
N GLU A 125 -6.76 18.89 -18.44
CA GLU A 125 -5.96 20.10 -18.39
C GLU A 125 -4.50 19.80 -18.77
N TYR A 126 -3.88 18.81 -18.13
CA TYR A 126 -2.49 18.44 -18.38
C TYR A 126 -2.20 18.13 -19.86
N PHE A 127 -3.12 17.45 -20.54
CA PHE A 127 -2.95 17.09 -21.95
C PHE A 127 -3.63 18.04 -22.94
N GLY A 128 -4.38 19.06 -22.48
CA GLY A 128 -5.20 19.91 -23.34
C GLY A 128 -6.26 19.14 -24.14
N ILE A 129 -6.93 18.17 -23.49
CA ILE A 129 -7.94 17.30 -24.11
C ILE A 129 -9.29 17.40 -23.41
N GLU A 130 -10.33 16.91 -24.06
CA GLU A 130 -11.65 16.78 -23.41
C GLU A 130 -11.65 15.74 -22.29
N ARG A 131 -12.48 15.96 -21.26
CA ARG A 131 -12.70 15.02 -20.16
C ARG A 131 -13.05 13.59 -20.63
N ALA A 132 -13.84 13.45 -21.69
CA ALA A 132 -14.15 12.14 -22.27
C ALA A 132 -12.90 11.43 -22.84
N SER A 133 -11.97 12.19 -23.40
CA SER A 133 -10.68 11.68 -23.88
C SER A 133 -9.77 11.27 -22.73
N ALA A 134 -9.81 11.96 -21.59
CA ALA A 134 -9.09 11.56 -20.37
C ALA A 134 -9.50 10.15 -19.89
N TYR A 135 -10.81 9.87 -19.79
CA TYR A 135 -11.29 8.52 -19.44
C TYR A 135 -10.86 7.43 -20.43
N ARG A 136 -10.83 7.75 -21.74
CA ARG A 136 -10.32 6.83 -22.77
C ARG A 136 -8.83 6.56 -22.60
N ARG A 137 -8.04 7.58 -22.29
CA ARG A 137 -6.60 7.48 -22.03
C ARG A 137 -6.34 6.61 -20.80
N LYS A 138 -7.08 6.84 -19.70
CA LYS A 138 -7.05 6.00 -18.50
C LYS A 138 -7.34 4.53 -18.79
N ASN A 139 -8.42 4.26 -19.54
CA ASN A 139 -8.77 2.87 -19.89
C ASN A 139 -7.68 2.17 -20.71
N ARG A 140 -6.98 2.91 -21.59
CA ARG A 140 -5.87 2.38 -22.38
C ARG A 140 -4.63 2.14 -21.51
N ALA A 141 -4.25 3.10 -20.66
CA ALA A 141 -3.13 2.97 -19.74
C ALA A 141 -3.34 1.76 -18.80
N LEU A 142 -4.54 1.62 -18.24
CA LEU A 142 -4.86 0.49 -17.35
C LEU A 142 -4.82 -0.85 -18.10
N ALA A 143 -5.28 -0.91 -19.35
CA ALA A 143 -5.21 -2.12 -20.17
C ALA A 143 -3.75 -2.52 -20.48
N LYS A 144 -2.86 -1.54 -20.75
CA LYS A 144 -1.43 -1.78 -20.91
C LYS A 144 -0.84 -2.35 -19.62
N LEU A 145 -1.05 -1.69 -18.49
CA LEU A 145 -0.54 -2.14 -17.19
C LEU A 145 -1.05 -3.55 -16.83
N THR A 146 -2.34 -3.82 -17.07
CA THR A 146 -2.94 -5.15 -16.86
C THR A 146 -2.20 -6.22 -17.67
N THR A 147 -1.78 -5.88 -18.90
CA THR A 147 -1.01 -6.79 -19.76
C THR A 147 0.41 -6.97 -19.25
N LEU A 148 1.06 -5.93 -18.74
CA LEU A 148 2.40 -6.01 -18.16
C LEU A 148 2.43 -6.84 -16.86
N LEU A 149 1.42 -6.68 -16.01
CA LEU A 149 1.33 -7.39 -14.72
C LEU A 149 0.89 -8.86 -14.86
N PHE A 150 -0.02 -9.14 -15.79
CA PHE A 150 -0.72 -10.44 -15.85
C PHE A 150 -0.72 -11.10 -17.24
N GLY A 151 -0.12 -10.44 -18.24
CA GLY A 151 0.17 -11.04 -19.53
C GLY A 151 1.24 -12.11 -19.37
N LYS A 152 1.12 -13.18 -20.15
CA LYS A 152 2.23 -14.13 -20.24
C LYS A 152 3.37 -13.47 -21.03
N PRO A 153 4.64 -13.79 -20.74
CA PRO A 153 5.66 -13.74 -21.79
C PRO A 153 5.27 -14.65 -22.97
#